data_AF-A0A0V0H044-F1
#
_entry.id   AF-A0A0V0H044-F1
#
_cell.length_a   1.000
_cell.length_b   1.000
_cell.length_c   1.000
_cell.angle_alpha   90.00
_cell.angle_beta   90.00
_cell.angle_gamma   90.00
#
_symmetry.space_group_name_H-M   'P 1'
#
loop_
_entity.id
_entity.type
_entity.pdbx_description
1 polymer ?
#
loop_
_entity_poly.entity_id
_entity_poly.type
_entity_poly.pdbx_seq_one_letter_code
_entity_poly.pdbx_strand_id
1 'polypeptide(L)'
;MVKKIRKVVNDAEDSIDKFVIEAKRHDDKNKFAQWFHITHVARAKGVADEIKSIRERVKEIRENDAYGLQAITLDDNFNRGDEERKAPVVEEDDVVGFDDEAKIVIDRLIGGSDYVEVVPVVGMPGLGKTTLAYKIYKDPKVEYEFFTRVWVYVSQTFKRREIFLNIISKFTR
;
A
#
# COMPACT_ATOMS: atom_id res chain seq x y z
N MET A 1 -12.16 21.06 -13.56
CA MET A 1 -12.49 20.72 -12.15
C MET A 1 -11.77 19.44 -11.70
N VAL A 2 -11.98 18.31 -12.37
CA VAL A 2 -11.35 16.99 -12.05
C VAL A 2 -9.82 17.03 -11.98
N LYS A 3 -9.14 17.74 -12.90
CA LYS A 3 -7.67 17.86 -12.90
C LYS A 3 -7.11 18.59 -11.65
N LYS A 4 -7.87 19.53 -11.07
CA LYS A 4 -7.46 20.23 -9.85
C LYS A 4 -7.60 19.33 -8.62
N ILE A 5 -8.68 18.56 -8.55
CA ILE A 5 -8.92 17.59 -7.46
C ILE A 5 -7.85 16.50 -7.47
N ARG A 6 -7.53 15.93 -8.63
CA ARG A 6 -6.49 14.91 -8.74
C ARG A 6 -5.11 15.42 -8.31
N LYS A 7 -4.76 16.66 -8.64
CA LYS A 7 -3.50 17.27 -8.19
C LYS A 7 -3.44 17.37 -6.67
N VAL A 8 -4.50 17.88 -6.05
CA VAL A 8 -4.58 18.02 -4.58
C VAL A 8 -4.54 16.67 -3.86
N VAL A 9 -5.20 15.64 -4.42
CA VAL A 9 -5.15 14.28 -3.86
C VAL A 9 -3.75 13.70 -3.92
N ASN A 10 -3.05 13.84 -5.05
CA ASN A 10 -1.68 13.36 -5.21
C ASN A 10 -0.71 14.12 -4.27
N ASP A 11 -0.85 15.44 -4.14
CA ASP A 11 -0.02 16.26 -3.24
C ASP A 11 -0.24 15.86 -1.76
N ALA A 12 -1.46 15.45 -1.40
CA ALA A 12 -1.80 14.94 -0.07
C ALA A 12 -1.22 13.53 0.16
N GLU A 13 -1.30 12.66 -0.84
CA GLU A 13 -0.72 11.31 -0.81
C GLU A 13 0.80 11.36 -0.65
N ASP A 14 1.49 12.21 -1.41
CA ASP A 14 2.94 12.43 -1.31
C ASP A 14 3.36 12.95 0.08
N SER A 15 2.53 13.80 0.68
CA SER A 15 2.77 14.35 2.03
C SER A 15 2.61 13.29 3.12
N ILE A 16 1.64 12.38 2.98
CA ILE A 16 1.42 11.26 3.90
C ILE A 16 2.56 10.25 3.77
N ASP A 17 2.95 9.89 2.54
CA ASP A 17 4.04 8.96 2.28
C ASP A 17 5.37 9.47 2.84
N LYS A 18 5.65 10.76 2.65
CA LYS A 18 6.83 11.41 3.24
C LYS A 18 6.83 11.34 4.78
N PHE A 19 5.68 11.61 5.40
CA PHE A 19 5.54 11.52 6.86
C PHE A 19 5.75 10.08 7.38
N VAL A 20 5.20 9.08 6.69
CA VAL A 20 5.38 7.66 7.03
C VAL A 20 6.85 7.24 6.91
N ILE A 21 7.58 7.78 5.94
CA ILE A 21 9.02 7.53 5.76
C ILE A 21 9.86 8.20 6.86
N GLU A 22 9.58 9.47 7.16
CA GLU A 22 10.29 10.20 8.23
C GLU A 22 10.01 9.60 9.62
N ALA A 23 8.80 9.11 9.87
CA ALA A 23 8.44 8.40 11.09
C ALA A 23 9.21 7.09 11.29
N LYS A 24 9.66 6.44 10.21
CA LYS A 24 10.48 5.21 10.26
C LYS A 24 11.99 5.46 10.37
N ARG A 25 12.44 6.72 10.29
CA ARG A 25 13.86 7.08 10.24
C ARG A 25 14.48 7.48 11.60
N HIS A 26 13.73 7.37 12.69
CA HIS A 26 14.18 7.72 14.03
C HIS A 26 14.30 6.51 14.97
N ASP A 27 14.84 5.41 14.46
CA ASP A 27 15.25 4.27 15.28
C ASP A 27 16.76 4.06 15.21
N ASP A 28 17.50 5.12 15.59
CA ASP A 28 18.90 4.99 15.96
C ASP A 28 19.16 5.73 17.28
N LYS A 29 19.34 4.92 18.32
CA LYS A 29 19.96 5.18 19.63
C LYS A 29 19.15 5.95 20.69
N ASN A 30 18.46 5.16 21.50
CA ASN A 30 18.45 5.18 22.98
C ASN A 30 18.02 6.47 23.73
N LYS A 31 17.28 7.40 23.11
CA LYS A 31 16.60 8.51 23.82
C LYS A 31 15.11 8.67 23.46
N PHE A 32 14.58 7.76 22.64
CA PHE A 32 13.26 7.92 22.01
C PHE A 32 12.07 7.37 22.82
N ALA A 33 12.29 6.36 23.68
CA ALA A 33 11.20 5.72 24.43
C ALA A 33 10.39 6.70 25.30
N GLN A 34 11.03 7.74 25.85
CA GLN A 34 10.38 8.71 26.71
C GLN A 34 9.55 9.77 25.94
N TRP A 35 9.82 9.97 24.65
CA TRP A 35 9.11 10.94 23.81
C TRP A 35 7.84 10.36 23.16
N PHE A 36 7.80 9.04 22.94
CA PHE A 36 6.68 8.37 22.27
C PHE A 36 5.34 8.46 23.02
N HIS A 37 5.34 8.57 24.35
CA HIS A 37 4.07 8.51 25.09
C HIS A 37 3.24 9.81 25.06
N ILE A 38 3.87 10.98 24.96
CA ILE A 38 3.15 12.27 25.12
C ILE A 38 2.57 12.77 23.78
N THR A 39 3.23 12.45 22.65
CA THR A 39 2.87 13.03 21.34
C THR A 39 1.79 12.26 20.56
N HIS A 40 1.52 10.99 20.89
CA HIS A 40 0.52 10.16 20.19
C HIS A 40 -0.94 10.56 20.54
N VAL A 41 -1.23 10.93 21.79
CA VAL A 41 -2.60 11.25 22.23
C VAL A 41 -3.08 12.60 21.65
N ALA A 42 -2.20 13.58 21.57
CA ALA A 42 -2.53 14.91 21.02
C ALA A 42 -2.82 14.86 19.51
N ARG A 43 -2.09 14.01 18.76
CA ARG A 43 -2.27 13.86 17.31
C ARG A 43 -3.47 13.01 16.92
N ALA A 44 -3.81 11.98 17.70
CA ALA A 44 -5.03 11.20 17.50
C ALA A 44 -6.31 12.03 17.69
N LYS A 45 -6.30 13.01 18.62
CA LYS A 45 -7.41 13.96 18.79
C LYS A 45 -7.63 14.82 17.54
N GLY A 46 -6.57 15.38 16.97
CA GLY A 46 -6.67 16.21 15.76
C GLY A 46 -7.30 15.48 14.58
N VAL A 47 -6.89 14.22 14.35
CA VAL A 47 -7.47 13.37 13.30
C VAL A 47 -8.93 13.01 13.59
N ALA A 48 -9.28 12.74 14.85
CA ALA A 48 -10.67 12.45 15.24
C ALA A 48 -11.59 13.67 15.06
N ASP A 49 -11.12 14.87 15.35
CA ASP A 49 -11.86 16.12 15.17
C ASP A 49 -12.09 16.42 13.69
N GLU A 50 -11.11 16.13 12.83
CA GLU A 50 -11.23 16.27 11.38
C GLU A 50 -12.24 15.28 10.79
N ILE A 51 -12.20 14.02 11.21
CA ILE A 51 -13.20 12.99 10.83
C ILE A 51 -14.61 13.41 11.27
N LYS A 52 -14.74 14.00 12.46
CA LYS A 52 -16.03 14.49 12.97
C LYS A 52 -16.56 15.66 12.14
N SER A 53 -15.70 16.62 11.78
CA SER A 53 -16.06 17.74 10.91
C SER A 53 -16.52 17.27 9.51
N ILE A 54 -15.84 16.29 8.93
CA ILE A 54 -16.23 15.68 7.65
C ILE A 54 -17.61 15.03 7.77
N ARG A 55 -17.85 14.27 8.85
CA ARG A 55 -19.14 13.61 9.09
C ARG A 55 -20.29 14.61 9.23
N GLU A 56 -20.06 15.73 9.90
CA GLU A 56 -21.06 16.79 10.07
C GLU A 56 -21.39 17.48 8.73
N ARG A 57 -20.37 17.80 7.92
CA ARG A 57 -20.56 18.38 6.58
C ARG A 57 -21.31 17.45 5.63
N VAL A 58 -21.07 16.14 5.70
CA VAL A 58 -21.81 15.13 4.92
C VAL A 58 -23.28 15.04 5.36
N LYS A 59 -23.56 15.18 6.66
CA LYS A 59 -24.92 15.19 7.19
C LYS A 59 -25.68 16.44 6.73
N GLU A 60 -25.04 17.60 6.74
CA GLU A 60 -25.62 18.87 6.28
C GLU A 60 -25.97 18.85 4.78
N ILE A 61 -25.11 18.26 3.95
CA ILE A 61 -25.39 18.07 2.52
C ILE A 61 -26.60 17.16 2.30
N ARG A 62 -26.73 16.09 3.09
CA ARG A 62 -27.88 15.17 3.03
C ARG A 62 -29.20 15.84 3.41
N GLU A 63 -29.16 16.79 4.35
CA GLU A 63 -30.35 17.51 4.81
C GLU A 63 -30.75 18.65 3.86
N ASN A 64 -29.79 19.27 3.16
CA ASN A 64 -30.04 20.38 2.22
C ASN A 64 -30.36 19.98 0.78
N ASP A 65 -29.98 18.78 0.31
CA ASP A 65 -30.18 18.36 -1.08
C ASP A 65 -30.72 16.92 -1.20
N ALA A 66 -31.98 16.74 -0.79
CA ALA A 66 -32.68 15.46 -0.83
C ALA A 66 -32.80 14.87 -2.25
N TYR A 67 -32.61 15.67 -3.31
CA TYR A 67 -32.77 15.25 -4.71
C TYR A 67 -31.45 14.84 -5.37
N GLY A 68 -30.30 15.41 -4.97
CA GLY A 68 -28.98 15.06 -5.52
C GLY A 68 -28.49 13.63 -5.20
N LEU A 69 -28.99 13.02 -4.12
CA LEU A 69 -28.57 11.66 -3.69
C LEU A 69 -29.33 10.51 -4.37
N GLN A 70 -30.46 10.77 -5.03
CA GLN A 70 -31.13 9.73 -5.84
C GLN A 70 -30.30 9.36 -7.07
N ALA A 71 -29.48 10.27 -7.58
CA ALA A 71 -28.56 9.98 -8.69
C ALA A 71 -27.39 9.07 -8.27
N ILE A 72 -26.94 9.14 -7.01
CA ILE A 72 -25.85 8.28 -6.49
C ILE A 72 -26.35 6.87 -6.17
N THR A 73 -27.62 6.73 -5.76
CA THR A 73 -28.24 5.42 -5.47
C THR A 73 -28.71 4.66 -6.70
N LEU A 74 -28.96 5.34 -7.83
CA LEU A 74 -29.31 4.70 -9.09
C LEU A 74 -28.10 4.20 -9.89
N ASP A 75 -26.90 4.76 -9.65
CA ASP A 75 -25.67 4.35 -10.36
C ASP A 75 -24.98 3.13 -9.72
N ASP A 76 -25.42 2.72 -8.52
CA ASP A 76 -24.97 1.49 -7.82
C ASP A 76 -25.50 0.21 -8.50
N ASN A 77 -26.40 0.35 -9.47
CA ASN A 77 -26.98 -0.74 -10.25
C ASN A 77 -26.34 -0.95 -11.64
N PHE A 78 -25.27 -0.22 -11.96
CA PHE A 78 -24.37 -0.71 -13.01
C PHE A 78 -23.61 -1.90 -12.44
N ASN A 79 -24.12 -3.09 -12.76
CA ASN A 79 -23.32 -4.28 -13.04
C ASN A 79 -22.21 -3.88 -14.04
N ARG A 80 -21.18 -3.19 -13.55
CA ARG A 80 -19.87 -3.25 -14.14
C ARG A 80 -19.49 -4.69 -13.89
N GLY A 81 -19.65 -5.50 -14.93
CA GLY A 81 -19.23 -6.90 -14.89
C GLY A 81 -17.90 -6.97 -14.16
N ASP A 82 -17.75 -7.97 -13.31
CA ASP A 82 -16.45 -8.42 -12.81
C ASP A 82 -15.58 -8.73 -14.04
N GLU A 83 -15.03 -7.69 -14.68
CA GLU A 83 -13.83 -7.81 -15.45
C GLU A 83 -12.78 -8.14 -14.41
N GLU A 84 -12.60 -9.44 -14.22
CA GLU A 84 -11.52 -10.05 -13.49
C GLU A 84 -10.24 -9.37 -13.98
N ARG A 85 -9.77 -8.36 -13.23
CA ARG A 85 -8.56 -7.64 -13.55
C ARG A 85 -7.43 -8.65 -13.44
N LYS A 86 -7.01 -9.16 -14.59
CA LYS A 86 -5.91 -10.12 -14.69
C LYS A 86 -4.68 -9.50 -14.02
N ALA A 87 -3.98 -10.33 -13.25
CA ALA A 87 -2.72 -9.91 -12.66
C ALA A 87 -1.81 -9.36 -13.78
N PRO A 88 -1.12 -8.24 -13.55
CA PRO A 88 -0.21 -7.69 -14.54
C PRO A 88 0.84 -8.73 -14.88
N VAL A 89 1.08 -8.93 -16.17
CA VAL A 89 2.20 -9.73 -16.65
C VAL A 89 3.45 -8.94 -16.30
N VAL A 90 4.31 -9.54 -15.47
CA VAL A 90 5.63 -9.00 -15.20
C VAL A 90 6.55 -9.60 -16.25
N GLU A 91 7.10 -8.77 -17.13
CA GLU A 91 8.10 -9.23 -18.11
C GLU A 91 9.32 -9.77 -17.37
N GLU A 92 9.74 -10.98 -17.75
CA GLU A 92 10.85 -11.70 -17.10
C GLU A 92 12.20 -11.44 -17.80
N ASP A 93 12.14 -11.07 -19.08
CA ASP A 93 13.30 -10.90 -19.95
C ASP A 93 13.74 -9.42 -20.03
N ASP A 94 15.05 -9.18 -20.08
CA ASP A 94 15.68 -7.87 -20.32
C ASP A 94 15.53 -6.77 -19.24
N VAL A 95 15.40 -7.15 -17.96
CA VAL A 95 15.42 -6.17 -16.84
C VAL A 95 16.84 -5.68 -16.52
N VAL A 96 17.16 -4.46 -16.93
CA VAL A 96 18.45 -3.78 -16.66
C VAL A 96 18.32 -2.65 -15.62
N GLY A 97 19.41 -2.34 -14.91
CA GLY A 97 19.52 -1.12 -14.10
C GLY A 97 18.99 -1.20 -12.66
N PHE A 98 18.55 -2.37 -12.21
CA PHE A 98 18.09 -2.63 -10.83
C PHE A 98 19.06 -3.49 -10.01
N ASP A 99 20.28 -3.72 -10.51
CA ASP A 99 21.20 -4.69 -9.93
C ASP A 99 21.67 -4.27 -8.52
N ASP A 100 21.94 -2.98 -8.32
CA ASP A 100 22.37 -2.46 -7.02
C ASP A 100 21.22 -2.44 -6.01
N GLU A 101 20.03 -1.96 -6.39
CA GLU A 101 18.85 -1.95 -5.53
C GLU A 101 18.40 -3.36 -5.15
N ALA A 102 18.40 -4.30 -6.10
CA ALA A 102 18.09 -5.70 -5.84
C ALA A 102 19.09 -6.30 -4.85
N LYS A 103 20.39 -6.06 -5.06
CA LYS A 103 21.44 -6.58 -4.17
C LYS A 103 21.27 -6.10 -2.73
N ILE A 104 20.96 -4.81 -2.50
CA ILE A 104 20.72 -4.28 -1.15
C ILE A 104 19.60 -5.05 -0.43
N VAL A 105 18.51 -5.33 -1.13
CA VAL A 105 17.37 -6.05 -0.55
C VAL A 105 17.70 -7.53 -0.36
N ILE A 106 18.35 -8.17 -1.32
CA ILE A 106 18.75 -9.58 -1.25
C ILE A 106 19.71 -9.82 -0.08
N ASP A 107 20.74 -9.00 0.07
CA ASP A 107 21.73 -9.12 1.14
C ASP A 107 21.05 -8.94 2.52
N ARG A 108 20.04 -8.07 2.62
CA ARG A 108 19.23 -7.92 3.83
C ARG A 108 18.37 -9.15 4.12
N LEU A 109 17.70 -9.69 3.10
CA LEU A 109 16.83 -10.87 3.25
C LEU A 109 17.64 -12.10 3.68
N ILE A 110 18.81 -12.32 3.09
CA ILE A 110 19.69 -13.46 3.40
C ILE A 110 20.46 -13.23 4.70
N GLY A 111 20.83 -11.99 5.02
CA GLY A 111 21.46 -11.64 6.29
C GLY A 111 20.61 -12.01 7.51
N GLY A 112 19.29 -12.09 7.31
CA GLY A 112 18.36 -12.68 8.25
C GLY A 112 18.08 -11.81 9.48
N SER A 113 16.99 -12.17 10.16
CA SER A 113 16.57 -11.63 11.44
C SER A 113 15.77 -12.71 12.16
N ASP A 114 15.85 -12.76 13.48
CA ASP A 114 15.05 -13.68 14.30
C ASP A 114 13.55 -13.31 14.29
N TYR A 115 13.20 -12.18 13.67
CA TYR A 115 11.84 -11.64 13.60
C TYR A 115 11.35 -11.51 12.17
N VAL A 116 10.03 -11.42 12.01
CA VAL A 116 9.39 -11.17 10.72
C VAL A 116 9.76 -9.78 10.22
N GLU A 117 10.37 -9.70 9.04
CA GLU A 117 10.72 -8.45 8.38
C GLU A 117 9.75 -8.06 7.25
N VAL A 118 9.58 -6.75 7.04
CA VAL A 118 8.80 -6.20 5.93
C VAL A 118 9.66 -5.19 5.18
N VAL A 119 9.86 -5.41 3.87
CA VAL A 119 10.62 -4.53 2.99
C VAL A 119 9.67 -3.82 2.01
N PRO A 120 9.28 -2.56 2.26
CA PRO A 120 8.40 -1.83 1.35
C PRO A 120 9.17 -1.28 0.14
N VAL A 121 8.64 -1.49 -1.07
CA VAL A 121 9.13 -0.84 -2.30
C VAL A 121 8.15 0.27 -2.68
N VAL A 122 8.58 1.52 -2.54
CA VAL A 122 7.74 2.72 -2.71
C VAL A 122 8.23 3.60 -3.86
N GLY A 123 7.35 4.43 -4.41
CA GLY A 123 7.67 5.34 -5.50
C GLY A 123 6.51 5.52 -6.47
N MET A 124 6.64 6.45 -7.42
CA MET A 124 5.61 6.77 -8.41
C MET A 124 5.19 5.56 -9.26
N PRO A 125 3.94 5.52 -9.75
CA PRO A 125 3.51 4.54 -10.75
C PRO A 125 4.45 4.52 -11.96
N GLY A 126 4.73 3.33 -12.50
CA GLY A 126 5.58 3.18 -13.69
C GLY A 126 7.10 3.12 -13.46
N LEU A 127 7.59 3.34 -12.23
CA LEU A 127 9.03 3.25 -11.91
C LEU A 127 9.61 1.83 -11.85
N GLY A 128 8.86 0.79 -12.24
CA GLY A 128 9.35 -0.59 -12.21
C GLY A 128 9.41 -1.24 -10.81
N LYS A 129 8.66 -0.73 -9.82
CA LYS A 129 8.61 -1.31 -8.46
C LYS A 129 8.30 -2.81 -8.44
N THR A 130 7.26 -3.21 -9.18
CA THR A 130 6.87 -4.63 -9.31
C THR A 130 7.96 -5.43 -10.01
N THR A 131 8.63 -4.83 -11.01
CA THR A 131 9.76 -5.43 -11.73
C THR A 131 10.95 -5.68 -10.80
N LEU A 132 11.33 -4.71 -9.97
CA LEU A 132 12.38 -4.86 -8.96
C LEU A 132 12.02 -5.96 -7.95
N ALA A 133 10.80 -5.94 -7.40
CA ALA A 133 10.34 -6.96 -6.45
C ALA A 133 10.34 -8.36 -7.08
N TYR A 134 9.99 -8.47 -8.36
CA TYR A 134 10.00 -9.74 -9.09
C TYR A 134 11.41 -10.24 -9.38
N LYS A 135 12.34 -9.35 -9.76
CA LYS A 135 13.77 -9.65 -9.91
C LYS A 135 14.36 -10.23 -8.62
N ILE A 136 14.05 -9.62 -7.47
CA ILE A 136 14.45 -10.13 -6.14
C ILE A 136 13.80 -11.49 -5.86
N TYR A 137 12.50 -11.63 -6.12
CA TYR A 137 11.75 -12.87 -5.88
C TYR A 137 12.33 -14.07 -6.64
N LYS A 138 12.81 -13.85 -7.88
CA LYS A 138 13.42 -14.85 -8.76
C LYS A 138 14.93 -15.04 -8.56
N ASP A 139 15.58 -14.23 -7.72
CA ASP A 139 17.02 -14.33 -7.54
C ASP A 139 17.42 -15.71 -6.99
N PRO A 140 18.43 -16.39 -7.57
CA PRO A 140 18.83 -17.73 -7.14
C PRO A 140 19.22 -17.83 -5.67
N LYS A 141 19.77 -16.76 -5.07
CA LYS A 141 20.13 -16.77 -3.65
C LYS A 141 18.89 -16.69 -2.76
N VAL A 142 17.89 -15.90 -3.17
CA VAL A 142 16.59 -15.83 -2.49
C VAL A 142 15.84 -17.14 -2.63
N GLU A 143 15.93 -17.79 -3.79
CA GLU A 143 15.40 -19.13 -4.01
C GLU A 143 16.03 -20.19 -3.10
N TYR A 144 17.35 -20.12 -2.93
CA TYR A 144 18.10 -21.05 -2.08
C TYR A 144 17.76 -20.87 -0.59
N GLU A 145 17.70 -19.63 -0.11
CA GLU A 145 17.44 -19.35 1.32
C GLU A 145 15.97 -19.57 1.68
N PHE A 146 15.04 -19.18 0.80
CA PHE A 146 13.60 -19.26 1.03
C PHE A 146 12.97 -20.34 0.13
N PHE A 147 12.96 -21.58 0.64
CA PHE A 147 12.36 -22.72 -0.06
C PHE A 147 10.88 -22.52 -0.41
N THR A 148 10.15 -21.80 0.43
CA THR A 148 8.74 -21.47 0.19
C THR A 148 8.59 -19.97 -0.04
N ARG A 149 8.11 -19.61 -1.23
CA ARG A 149 7.90 -18.21 -1.64
C ARG A 149 6.56 -18.08 -2.33
N VAL A 150 5.79 -17.07 -1.98
CA VAL A 150 4.46 -16.84 -2.56
C VAL A 150 4.40 -15.46 -3.20
N TRP A 151 3.94 -15.40 -4.45
CA TRP A 151 3.66 -14.16 -5.16
C TRP A 151 2.14 -13.96 -5.27
N VAL A 152 1.63 -12.84 -4.75
CA VAL A 152 0.19 -12.53 -4.73
C VAL A 152 -0.05 -11.15 -5.30
N TYR A 153 -0.90 -11.09 -6.32
CA TYR A 153 -1.45 -9.83 -6.81
C TYR A 153 -2.68 -9.43 -5.99
N VAL A 154 -2.72 -8.17 -5.54
CA VAL A 154 -3.86 -7.58 -4.85
C VAL A 154 -4.31 -6.36 -5.64
N SER A 155 -5.53 -6.40 -6.18
CA SER A 155 -6.15 -5.28 -6.89
C SER A 155 -6.64 -4.20 -5.93
N GLN A 156 -6.92 -3.00 -6.45
CA GLN A 156 -7.47 -1.88 -5.69
C GLN A 156 -8.78 -2.25 -4.95
N THR A 157 -9.61 -3.05 -5.61
CA THR A 157 -10.79 -3.69 -5.02
C THR A 157 -10.48 -5.14 -4.78
N PHE A 158 -10.52 -5.59 -3.52
CA PHE A 158 -10.23 -6.98 -3.16
C PHE A 158 -11.11 -7.44 -2.00
N LYS A 159 -11.41 -8.74 -1.94
CA LYS A 159 -12.02 -9.37 -0.77
C LYS A 159 -10.94 -10.10 0.02
N ARG A 160 -10.76 -9.74 1.29
CA ARG A 160 -9.74 -10.35 2.19
C ARG A 160 -9.77 -11.88 2.18
N ARG A 161 -10.96 -12.48 2.23
CA ARG A 161 -11.14 -13.95 2.19
C ARG A 161 -10.53 -14.57 0.94
N GLU A 162 -10.75 -13.95 -0.23
CA GLU A 162 -10.22 -14.45 -1.51
C GLU A 162 -8.69 -14.38 -1.54
N ILE A 163 -8.09 -13.31 -0.98
CA ILE A 163 -6.64 -13.17 -0.87
C ILE A 163 -6.02 -14.24 0.03
N PHE A 164 -6.60 -14.50 1.21
CA PHE A 164 -6.11 -15.56 2.10
C PHE A 164 -6.23 -16.95 1.47
N LEU A 165 -7.35 -17.23 0.79
CA LEU A 165 -7.51 -18.50 0.07
C LEU A 165 -6.48 -18.63 -1.05
N ASN A 166 -6.20 -17.56 -1.80
CA ASN A 166 -5.15 -17.54 -2.82
C ASN A 166 -3.79 -17.86 -2.19
N ILE A 167 -3.41 -17.20 -1.09
CA ILE A 167 -2.16 -17.47 -0.36
C ILE A 167 -2.07 -18.96 0.04
N ILE A 168 -3.08 -19.49 0.74
CA ILE A 168 -3.09 -20.87 1.23
C ILE A 168 -2.99 -21.88 0.07
N SER A 169 -3.66 -21.60 -1.06
CA SER A 169 -3.60 -22.47 -2.24
C SER A 169 -2.20 -22.60 -2.83
N LYS A 170 -1.29 -21.65 -2.58
CA LYS A 170 0.10 -21.70 -3.04
C LYS A 170 1.02 -22.56 -2.17
N PHE A 171 0.60 -22.88 -0.94
CA PHE A 171 1.33 -23.76 -0.01
C PHE A 171 0.91 -25.23 -0.09
N THR A 172 -0.24 -25.53 -0.69
CA THR A 172 -0.88 -26.85 -0.66
C THR A 172 -0.68 -27.67 -1.94
N ARG A 173 0.43 -27.42 -2.65
CA ARG A 173 0.83 -28.18 -3.84
C ARG A 173 1.64 -29.42 -3.50
#